data_AF-A0A3S9FEC5-F1
#
_entry.id   AF-A0A3S9FEC5-F1
#
_cell.length_a   1.000
_cell.length_b   1.000
_cell.length_c   1.000
_cell.angle_alpha   90.00
_cell.angle_beta   90.00
_cell.angle_gamma   90.00
#
_symmetry.space_group_name_H-M   'P 1'
#
loop_
_entity.id
_entity.type
_entity.pdbx_description
1 polymer ?
#
loop_
_entity_poly.entity_id
_entity_poly.type
_entity_poly.pdbx_seq_one_letter_code
_entity_poly.pdbx_strand_id
1 'polypeptide(L)' 'MLTSAGRSDPGFLDHLIVGATIEDHCPPGVLPSEEAVNCIYGPTLQGEAEAISAAIVATVERLQLRTTVKPPAPNIKV' A
#
# COMPACT_ATOMS: atom_id res chain seq x y z
N MET A 1 -12.28 -6.18 -1.02
CA MET A 1 -11.52 -5.97 0.23
C MET A 1 -12.54 -6.18 1.35
N LEU A 2 -12.14 -6.97 2.36
CA LEU A 2 -12.93 -7.58 3.45
C LEU A 2 -14.02 -8.61 3.07
N THR A 3 -13.66 -9.89 3.29
CA THR A 3 -14.65 -10.95 3.55
C THR A 3 -15.53 -10.55 4.72
N SER A 4 -16.83 -10.78 4.61
CA SER A 4 -17.86 -10.40 5.60
C SER A 4 -17.65 -10.99 7.01
N ALA A 5 -16.64 -11.85 7.19
CA ALA A 5 -16.27 -12.47 8.45
C ALA A 5 -15.69 -11.49 9.51
N GLY A 6 -15.13 -10.34 9.11
CA GLY A 6 -14.53 -9.36 10.05
C GLY A 6 -15.53 -8.40 10.71
N ARG A 7 -16.78 -8.31 10.26
CA ARG A 7 -17.71 -7.21 10.63
C ARG A 7 -18.05 -7.05 12.13
N SER A 8 -17.59 -7.97 12.99
CA SER A 8 -17.85 -7.98 14.43
C SER A 8 -16.64 -7.57 15.29
N ASP A 9 -15.47 -7.32 14.70
CA ASP A 9 -14.29 -6.93 15.47
C ASP A 9 -14.23 -5.39 15.67
N PRO A 10 -13.81 -4.91 16.86
CA PRO A 10 -13.76 -3.47 17.15
C PRO A 10 -12.64 -2.72 16.42
N GLY A 11 -11.69 -3.41 15.78
CA GLY A 11 -10.61 -2.81 14.98
C GLY A 11 -10.94 -2.65 13.50
N PHE A 12 -12.08 -3.19 13.06
CA PHE A 12 -12.52 -3.26 11.67
C PHE A 12 -12.58 -1.90 10.98
N LEU A 13 -13.07 -0.89 11.70
CA LEU A 13 -13.22 0.48 11.20
C LEU A 13 -11.88 1.15 10.91
N ASP A 14 -10.84 0.87 11.70
CA ASP A 14 -9.50 1.43 11.50
C ASP A 14 -8.90 0.91 10.19
N HIS A 15 -9.08 -0.37 9.92
CA HIS A 15 -8.56 -1.01 8.71
C HIS A 15 -9.20 -0.47 7.43
N LEU A 16 -10.50 -0.15 7.50
CA LEU A 16 -11.24 0.45 6.39
C LEU A 16 -10.71 1.84 6.01
N ILE A 17 -10.29 2.63 7.00
CA ILE A 17 -9.73 3.98 6.77
C ILE A 17 -8.41 3.85 6.00
N VAL A 18 -7.57 2.88 6.36
CA VAL A 18 -6.29 2.65 5.69
C VAL A 18 -6.50 2.25 4.23
N GLY A 19 -7.40 1.31 3.96
CA GLY A 19 -7.73 0.89 2.58
C GLY A 19 -8.23 2.06 1.73
N ALA A 20 -9.20 2.82 2.23
CA ALA A 20 -9.77 3.97 1.52
C ALA A 20 -8.72 5.08 1.25
N THR A 21 -7.82 5.32 2.22
CA THR A 21 -6.74 6.30 2.07
C THR A 21 -5.75 5.89 0.99
N ILE A 22 -5.44 4.59 0.88
CA ILE A 22 -4.53 4.08 -0.16
C ILE A 22 -5.18 4.16 -1.54
N GLU A 23 -6.48 3.87 -1.66
CA GLU A 23 -7.18 4.02 -2.94
C GLU A 23 -7.30 5.49 -3.38
N ASP A 24 -7.45 6.43 -2.45
CA ASP A 24 -7.54 7.87 -2.76
C ASP A 24 -6.18 8.50 -3.11
N HIS A 25 -5.13 8.16 -2.35
CA HIS A 25 -3.85 8.87 -2.44
C HIS A 25 -2.73 8.10 -3.15
N CYS A 26 -2.83 6.78 -3.30
CA CYS A 26 -1.76 5.97 -3.85
C CYS A 26 -1.98 5.67 -5.35
N PRO A 27 -0.89 5.63 -6.14
CA PRO A 27 -1.01 5.35 -7.58
C PRO A 27 -1.56 3.93 -7.84
N PRO A 28 -2.18 3.71 -9.02
CA PRO A 28 -2.72 2.41 -9.38
C PRO A 28 -1.64 1.31 -9.34
N GLY A 29 -1.99 0.16 -8.78
CA GLY A 29 -1.09 -0.98 -8.61
C GLY A 29 -0.27 -0.98 -7.31
N VAL A 30 -0.62 -0.13 -6.33
CA VAL A 30 -0.07 -0.23 -4.96
C VAL A 30 -0.67 -1.42 -4.21
N LEU A 31 -1.98 -1.59 -4.24
CA LEU A 31 -2.64 -2.73 -3.62
C LEU A 31 -2.96 -3.83 -4.66
N PRO A 32 -2.69 -5.10 -4.36
CA PRO A 32 -3.18 -6.22 -5.14
C PRO A 32 -4.71 -6.39 -4.97
N SER A 33 -5.37 -7.03 -5.93
CA SER A 33 -6.81 -7.32 -5.87
C SER A 33 -7.17 -8.15 -4.63
N GLU A 34 -8.39 -8.03 -4.12
CA GLU A 34 -8.85 -8.81 -2.96
C GLU A 34 -8.65 -10.32 -3.13
N GLU A 35 -8.91 -10.85 -4.32
CA GLU A 35 -8.72 -12.28 -4.61
C GLU A 35 -7.25 -12.68 -4.46
N ALA A 36 -6.33 -11.83 -4.89
CA ALA A 36 -4.89 -12.04 -4.73
C ALA A 36 -4.47 -11.91 -3.25
N VAL A 37 -5.01 -10.94 -2.51
CA VAL A 37 -4.79 -10.80 -1.07
C VAL A 37 -5.24 -12.07 -0.34
N ASN A 38 -6.46 -12.53 -0.60
CA ASN A 38 -7.02 -13.72 0.01
C ASN A 38 -6.25 -15.00 -0.35
N CYS A 39 -5.70 -15.10 -1.57
CA CYS A 39 -4.90 -16.26 -1.98
C CYS A 39 -3.50 -16.26 -1.35
N ILE A 40 -2.88 -15.08 -1.18
CA ILE A 40 -1.48 -14.96 -0.75
C ILE A 40 -1.37 -14.86 0.78
N TYR A 41 -2.21 -14.03 1.41
CA TYR A 41 -2.16 -13.69 2.83
C TYR A 41 -3.32 -14.27 3.64
N GLY A 42 -4.33 -14.81 2.96
CA GLY A 42 -5.49 -15.43 3.59
C GLY A 42 -6.63 -14.44 3.86
N PRO A 43 -7.89 -14.94 3.93
CA PRO A 43 -9.09 -14.11 4.10
C PRO A 43 -9.30 -13.72 5.58
N THR A 44 -8.29 -13.12 6.20
CA THR A 44 -8.33 -12.67 7.59
C THR A 44 -7.90 -11.20 7.67
N LEU A 45 -8.30 -10.51 8.74
CA LEU A 45 -7.88 -9.13 9.00
C LEU A 45 -6.35 -9.01 9.08
N GLN A 46 -5.69 -10.02 9.65
CA GLN A 46 -4.23 -10.07 9.70
C GLN A 46 -3.64 -10.19 8.30
N GLY A 47 -4.22 -11.03 7.44
CA GLY A 47 -3.78 -11.18 6.06
C GLY A 47 -3.95 -9.91 5.24
N GLU A 48 -5.06 -9.18 5.42
CA GLU A 48 -5.27 -7.88 4.78
C GLU A 48 -4.25 -6.84 5.29
N ALA A 49 -3.98 -6.81 6.61
CA ALA A 49 -2.96 -5.95 7.18
C ALA A 49 -1.55 -6.25 6.69
N GLU A 50 -1.21 -7.53 6.52
CA GLU A 50 0.07 -7.94 5.93
C GLU A 50 0.18 -7.49 4.46
N ALA A 51 -0.89 -7.64 3.67
CA ALA A 51 -0.91 -7.19 2.29
C ALA A 51 -0.73 -5.67 2.17
N ILE A 52 -1.40 -4.90 3.03
CA ILE A 52 -1.27 -3.45 3.09
C ILE A 52 0.15 -3.04 3.51
N SER A 53 0.71 -3.69 4.52
CA SER A 53 2.09 -3.46 4.97
C SER A 53 3.10 -3.71 3.84
N ALA A 54 2.99 -4.84 3.14
CA ALA A 54 3.85 -5.18 2.02
C ALA A 54 3.72 -4.16 0.87
N ALA A 55 2.51 -3.72 0.56
CA ALA A 55 2.24 -2.71 -0.46
C ALA A 55 2.87 -1.35 -0.12
N ILE A 56 2.83 -0.93 1.14
CA ILE A 56 3.47 0.30 1.60
C ILE A 56 4.98 0.21 1.46
N VAL A 57 5.60 -0.88 1.95
CA VAL A 57 7.05 -1.09 1.86
C VAL A 57 7.52 -1.06 0.41
N ALA A 58 6.88 -1.84 -0.47
CA ALA A 58 7.21 -1.87 -1.89
C ALA A 58 7.04 -0.50 -2.56
N THR A 59 6.09 0.31 -2.11
CA THR A 59 5.88 1.66 -2.63
C THR A 59 6.94 2.64 -2.13
N VAL A 60 7.33 2.56 -0.86
CA VAL A 60 8.44 3.37 -0.31
C VAL A 60 9.74 3.04 -1.01
N GLU A 61 10.05 1.76 -1.24
CA GLU A 61 11.24 1.35 -2.00
C GLU A 61 11.25 1.95 -3.42
N ARG A 62 10.12 1.88 -4.14
CA ARG A 62 9.99 2.51 -5.47
C ARG A 62 10.20 4.03 -5.43
N LEU A 63 9.73 4.71 -4.38
CA LEU A 63 9.92 6.16 -4.22
C LEU A 63 11.38 6.50 -3.93
N GLN A 64 12.06 5.73 -3.07
CA GLN A 64 13.49 5.90 -2.78
C GLN A 64 14.37 5.70 -4.03
N LEU A 65 14.00 4.77 -4.90
CA LEU A 65 14.68 4.56 -6.19
C LEU A 65 14.48 5.72 -7.17
N ARG A 66 13.36 6.46 -7.07
CA ARG A 66 13.06 7.60 -7.96
C ARG A 66 13.71 8.91 -7.51
N THR A 67 13.93 9.10 -6.21
CA THR A 67 14.53 10.33 -5.67
C THR A 67 16.05 10.41 -5.82
N THR A 68 16.73 9.31 -6.19
CA THR A 68 18.18 9.32 -6.42
C THR A 68 18.64 9.88 -7.78
N VAL A 69 17.75 10.50 -8.56
CA VAL A 69 18.17 11.29 -9.73
C VAL A 69 18.49 12.71 -9.25
N LYS A 70 19.70 12.90 -8.71
CA LYS A 70 20.26 14.24 -8.53
C LYS A 70 20.30 14.91 -9.91
N PRO A 71 19.59 16.02 -10.17
CA PRO A 71 19.79 16.75 -11.41
C PRO A 71 21.28 17.14 -11.48
N PRO A 72 21.96 16.91 -12.62
CA PRO A 72 23.35 17.33 -12.77
C PRO A 72 23.40 18.83 -12.46
N ALA A 73 24.30 19.21 -11.56
CA ALA A 73 24.43 20.59 -11.10
C ALA A 73 24.46 21.53 -12.31
N PRO A 74 23.75 22.68 -12.29
CA PRO A 74 23.79 23.62 -13.39
C PRO A 74 25.24 24.06 -13.58
N ASN A 75 25.81 23.73 -14.75
CA ASN A 75 27.14 24.12 -15.14
C ASN A 75 27.14 25.65 -15.33
N ILE A 76 27.41 26.38 -14.26
CA ILE A 76 27.66 27.83 -14.33
C ILE A 76 29.00 28.01 -15.03
N LYS A 77 28.93 28.47 -16.28
CA LYS A 77 30.08 28.94 -17.03
C LYS A 77 30.18 30.45 -16.80
N VAL A 78 31.16 30.85 -15.99
CA VAL A 78 31.63 32.26 -15.88
C VAL A 78 32.61 32.52 -17.02
#